data_AF-A0AAE0I5B3-F1
#
_entry.id   AF-A0AAE0I5B3-F1
#
_cell.length_a   1.000
_cell.length_b   1.000
_cell.length_c   1.000
_cell.angle_alpha   90.00
_cell.angle_beta   90.00
_cell.angle_gamma   90.00
#
_symmetry.space_group_name_H-M   'P 1'
#
loop_
_entity.id
_entity.type
_entity.pdbx_description
1 polymer ?
#
loop_
_entity_poly.entity_id
_entity_poly.type
_entity_poly.pdbx_seq_one_letter_code
_entity_poly.pdbx_strand_id
1 'polypeptide(L)'
;MAPTTTTIVASTVAAIATGVLAYAVYFDHRRRTDPEFRREIRRSYRRQARLDKERAEQNVNAQRYAIRRFVDEAKEEGFPTAVEAKEAYFLEQVSNGELLGADHHRTTNSVVHTTATKAVEAALSFYRALKVYPTPGDLIGIYDKTVAKPILDILAEMIAYDGTLKIGASGASYGGPSNDDVAEMMREMGISGPGLD
;
A
#
# COMPACT_ATOMS: atom_id res chain seq x y z
N MET A 1 -22.88 -27.15 47.69
CA MET A 1 -21.81 -27.42 46.70
C MET A 1 -21.77 -26.25 45.73
N ALA A 2 -20.72 -25.42 45.77
CA ALA A 2 -20.55 -24.35 44.79
C ALA A 2 -20.14 -24.97 43.44
N PRO A 3 -20.69 -24.50 42.30
CA PRO A 3 -20.29 -25.01 40.99
C PRO A 3 -18.80 -24.73 40.77
N THR A 4 -18.06 -25.74 40.31
CA THR A 4 -16.65 -25.59 39.96
C THR A 4 -16.51 -24.68 38.75
N THR A 5 -15.40 -23.95 38.64
CA THR A 5 -15.10 -23.05 37.51
C THR A 5 -15.30 -23.74 36.15
N THR A 6 -14.94 -25.02 36.05
CA THR A 6 -15.17 -25.86 34.87
C THR A 6 -16.65 -26.01 34.51
N THR A 7 -17.53 -26.15 35.50
CA THR A 7 -18.99 -26.27 35.30
C THR A 7 -19.57 -24.96 34.80
N ILE A 8 -19.09 -23.82 35.34
CA ILE A 8 -19.50 -22.49 34.89
C ILE A 8 -19.07 -22.27 33.44
N VAL A 9 -17.81 -22.51 33.11
CA VAL A 9 -17.28 -22.36 31.74
C VAL A 9 -17.98 -23.30 30.75
N ALA A 10 -18.23 -24.56 31.13
CA ALA A 10 -18.95 -25.50 30.27
C ALA A 10 -20.38 -25.03 29.98
N SER A 11 -21.08 -24.54 31.01
CA SER A 11 -22.45 -24.05 30.85
C SER A 11 -22.54 -22.78 29.99
N THR A 12 -21.58 -21.86 30.09
CA THR A 12 -21.56 -20.63 29.30
C THR A 12 -21.24 -20.92 27.83
N VAL A 13 -20.26 -21.79 27.55
CA VAL A 13 -19.94 -22.21 26.17
C VAL A 13 -21.14 -22.94 25.54
N ALA A 14 -21.81 -23.83 26.28
CA ALA A 14 -23.00 -24.52 25.81
C ALA A 14 -24.16 -23.55 25.48
N ALA A 15 -24.36 -22.53 26.32
CA ALA A 15 -25.38 -21.51 26.08
C ALA A 15 -25.09 -20.67 24.82
N ILE A 16 -23.84 -20.23 24.63
CA ILE A 16 -23.41 -19.48 23.43
C ILE A 16 -23.60 -20.34 22.18
N ALA A 17 -23.13 -21.59 22.21
CA ALA A 17 -23.25 -22.51 21.07
C ALA A 17 -24.71 -22.74 20.67
N THR A 18 -25.60 -22.93 21.65
CA THR A 18 -27.03 -23.09 21.42
C THR A 18 -27.65 -21.84 20.79
N GLY A 19 -27.26 -20.64 21.26
CA GLY A 19 -27.71 -19.37 20.69
C GLY A 19 -27.28 -19.18 19.23
N VAL A 20 -26.03 -19.54 18.89
CA VAL A 20 -25.51 -19.47 17.51
C VAL A 20 -26.25 -20.44 16.60
N LEU A 21 -26.50 -21.69 17.04
CA LEU A 21 -27.25 -22.68 16.26
C LEU A 21 -28.69 -22.24 16.01
N ALA A 22 -29.38 -21.74 17.05
CA ALA A 22 -30.73 -21.22 16.91
C ALA A 22 -30.79 -20.04 15.93
N TYR A 23 -29.82 -19.12 16.00
CA TYR A 23 -29.72 -18.02 15.05
C TYR A 23 -29.44 -18.49 13.62
N ALA A 24 -28.59 -19.51 13.43
CA ALA A 24 -28.30 -20.05 12.11
C ALA A 24 -29.55 -20.65 11.44
N VAL A 25 -30.36 -21.42 12.19
CA VAL A 25 -31.63 -21.98 11.70
C VAL A 25 -32.61 -20.86 11.34
N TYR A 26 -32.77 -19.86 12.22
CA TYR A 26 -33.60 -18.69 11.95
C TYR A 26 -33.15 -17.95 10.68
N PHE A 27 -31.84 -17.75 10.53
CA PHE A 27 -31.26 -17.03 9.40
C PHE A 27 -31.45 -17.75 8.07
N ASP A 28 -31.25 -19.09 8.00
CA ASP A 28 -31.51 -19.87 6.78
C ASP A 28 -33.00 -19.84 6.39
N HIS A 29 -33.90 -19.97 7.38
CA HIS A 29 -35.34 -19.87 7.14
C HIS A 29 -35.71 -18.49 6.56
N ARG A 30 -35.25 -17.41 7.19
CA ARG A 30 -35.53 -16.04 6.73
C ARG A 30 -34.90 -15.75 5.36
N ARG A 31 -33.71 -16.28 5.08
CA ARG A 31 -33.05 -16.18 3.78
C ARG A 31 -33.87 -16.78 2.64
N ARG A 32 -34.57 -17.90 2.86
CA ARG A 32 -35.36 -18.58 1.82
C ARG A 32 -36.75 -18.00 1.64
N THR A 33 -37.36 -17.53 2.72
CA THR A 33 -38.79 -17.14 2.74
C THR A 33 -39.02 -15.66 2.49
N ASP A 34 -38.11 -14.78 2.90
CA ASP A 34 -38.30 -13.33 2.86
C ASP A 34 -37.57 -12.69 1.65
N PRO A 35 -38.29 -12.14 0.65
CA PRO A 35 -37.70 -11.46 -0.49
C PRO A 35 -37.01 -10.14 -0.12
N GLU A 36 -37.50 -9.41 0.89
CA GLU A 36 -36.92 -8.13 1.34
C GLU A 36 -35.60 -8.37 2.07
N PHE A 37 -35.53 -9.40 2.93
CA PHE A 37 -34.29 -9.80 3.60
C PHE A 37 -33.18 -10.16 2.60
N ARG A 38 -33.51 -10.87 1.49
CA ARG A 38 -32.54 -11.15 0.41
C ARG A 38 -32.08 -9.87 -0.31
N ARG A 39 -32.99 -8.91 -0.51
CA ARG A 39 -32.65 -7.61 -1.10
C ARG A 39 -31.72 -6.82 -0.20
N GLU A 40 -31.97 -6.83 1.11
CA GLU A 40 -31.14 -6.18 2.12
C GLU A 40 -29.71 -6.75 2.14
N ILE A 41 -29.56 -8.08 2.17
CA ILE A 41 -28.24 -8.74 2.10
C ILE A 41 -27.49 -8.34 0.83
N ARG A 42 -28.14 -8.36 -0.34
CA ARG A 42 -27.49 -7.93 -1.59
C ARG A 42 -27.14 -6.45 -1.60
N ARG A 43 -27.90 -5.61 -0.89
CA ARG A 43 -27.62 -4.18 -0.76
C ARG A 43 -26.46 -3.95 0.21
N SER A 44 -26.37 -4.71 1.30
CA SER A 44 -25.27 -4.61 2.27
C SER A 44 -23.95 -5.07 1.65
N TYR A 45 -23.91 -6.20 0.92
CA TYR A 45 -22.72 -6.63 0.19
C TYR A 45 -22.26 -5.60 -0.84
N ARG A 46 -23.19 -5.04 -1.63
CA ARG A 46 -22.86 -3.97 -2.59
C ARG A 46 -22.35 -2.70 -1.89
N ARG A 47 -22.91 -2.36 -0.73
CA ARG A 47 -22.43 -1.22 0.07
C ARG A 47 -21.03 -1.49 0.63
N GLN A 48 -20.76 -2.69 1.15
CA GLN A 48 -19.44 -3.08 1.62
C GLN A 48 -18.41 -3.04 0.49
N ALA A 49 -18.69 -3.63 -0.67
CA ALA A 49 -17.80 -3.58 -1.83
C ALA A 49 -17.50 -2.14 -2.28
N ARG A 50 -18.50 -1.23 -2.23
CA ARG A 50 -18.28 0.20 -2.50
C ARG A 50 -17.40 0.85 -1.45
N LEU A 51 -17.65 0.60 -0.16
CA LEU A 51 -16.86 1.13 0.93
C LEU A 51 -15.41 0.63 0.89
N ASP A 52 -15.19 -0.64 0.54
CA ASP A 52 -13.85 -1.21 0.42
C ASP A 52 -13.11 -0.61 -0.77
N LYS A 53 -13.80 -0.37 -1.89
CA LYS A 53 -13.25 0.37 -3.04
C LYS A 53 -12.90 1.81 -2.67
N GLU A 54 -13.82 2.53 -2.03
CA GLU A 54 -13.59 3.92 -1.58
C GLU A 54 -12.42 3.99 -0.58
N ARG A 55 -12.30 3.01 0.33
CA ARG A 55 -11.15 2.90 1.25
C ARG A 55 -9.84 2.62 0.52
N ALA A 56 -9.85 1.74 -0.47
CA ALA A 56 -8.66 1.47 -1.28
C ALA A 56 -8.20 2.74 -2.03
N GLU A 57 -9.13 3.47 -2.65
CA GLU A 57 -8.85 4.74 -3.32
C GLU A 57 -8.34 5.82 -2.34
N GLN A 58 -8.96 5.93 -1.16
CA GLN A 58 -8.51 6.83 -0.11
C GLN A 58 -7.11 6.49 0.40
N ASN A 59 -6.81 5.21 0.59
CA ASN A 59 -5.50 4.75 1.03
C ASN A 59 -4.42 5.08 0.00
N VAL A 60 -4.68 4.84 -1.29
CA VAL A 60 -3.77 5.23 -2.37
C VAL A 60 -3.55 6.74 -2.33
N ASN A 61 -4.62 7.54 -2.31
CA ASN A 61 -4.50 9.00 -2.28
C ASN A 61 -3.77 9.52 -1.03
N ALA A 62 -3.98 8.90 0.14
CA ALA A 62 -3.28 9.25 1.37
C ALA A 62 -1.78 8.93 1.28
N GLN A 63 -1.41 7.79 0.71
CA GLN A 63 -0.01 7.44 0.46
C GLN A 63 0.65 8.44 -0.49
N ARG A 64 -0.01 8.78 -1.61
CA ARG A 64 0.45 9.80 -2.56
C ARG A 64 0.67 11.16 -1.90
N TYR A 65 -0.28 11.58 -1.06
CA TYR A 65 -0.17 12.83 -0.30
C TYR A 65 1.02 12.81 0.66
N ALA A 66 1.24 11.69 1.36
CA ALA A 66 2.40 11.53 2.25
C ALA A 66 3.72 11.61 1.48
N ILE A 67 3.83 10.92 0.33
CA ILE A 67 5.02 10.97 -0.54
C ILE A 67 5.33 12.41 -0.97
N ARG A 68 4.33 13.16 -1.41
CA ARG A 68 4.49 14.57 -1.81
C ARG A 68 4.97 15.45 -0.67
N ARG A 69 4.40 15.25 0.53
CA ARG A 69 4.82 15.98 1.73
C ARG A 69 6.30 15.76 2.04
N PHE A 70 6.81 14.52 1.94
CA PHE A 70 8.23 14.24 2.15
C PHE A 70 9.13 14.91 1.10
N VAL A 71 8.67 14.98 -0.15
CA VAL A 71 9.40 15.69 -1.21
C VAL A 71 9.44 17.20 -0.93
N ASP A 72 8.34 17.79 -0.48
CA ASP A 72 8.29 19.21 -0.12
C ASP A 72 9.20 19.52 1.08
N GLU A 73 9.17 18.69 2.12
CA GLU A 73 10.06 18.79 3.28
C GLU A 73 11.54 18.70 2.86
N ALA A 74 11.90 17.75 2.00
CA ALA A 74 13.26 17.65 1.47
C ALA A 74 13.67 18.87 0.62
N LYS A 75 12.73 19.56 -0.04
CA LYS A 75 13.00 20.80 -0.76
C LYS A 75 13.18 21.99 0.19
N GLU A 76 12.41 22.03 1.28
CA GLU A 76 12.51 23.06 2.32
C GLU A 76 13.82 22.97 3.11
N GLU A 77 14.30 21.76 3.42
CA GLU A 77 15.63 21.54 4.02
C GLU A 77 16.77 22.10 3.15
N GLY A 78 16.56 22.12 1.83
CA GLY A 78 17.53 22.60 0.86
C GLY A 78 18.63 21.59 0.56
N PHE A 79 19.44 21.90 -0.46
CA PHE A 79 20.51 21.03 -0.94
C PHE A 79 21.87 21.75 -0.87
N PRO A 80 22.96 21.02 -0.61
CA PRO A 80 24.30 21.61 -0.61
C PRO A 80 24.61 22.23 -1.99
N THR A 81 25.25 23.40 -1.99
CA THR A 81 25.58 24.14 -3.20
C THR A 81 27.02 23.93 -3.66
N ALA A 82 27.96 23.76 -2.72
CA ALA A 82 29.38 23.48 -2.98
C ALA A 82 29.59 22.08 -3.56
N VAL A 83 30.59 21.94 -4.45
CA VAL A 83 30.84 20.69 -5.19
C VAL A 83 31.24 19.56 -4.24
N GLU A 84 32.18 19.80 -3.33
CA GLU A 84 32.64 18.79 -2.37
C GLU A 84 31.51 18.35 -1.42
N ALA A 85 30.67 19.30 -1.00
CA ALA A 85 29.52 19.01 -0.14
C ALA A 85 28.42 18.21 -0.88
N LYS A 86 28.25 18.44 -2.18
CA LYS A 86 27.32 17.64 -3.02
C LYS A 86 27.77 16.20 -3.17
N GLU A 87 29.07 15.97 -3.39
CA GLU A 87 29.62 14.63 -3.50
C GLU A 87 29.47 13.84 -2.19
N ALA A 88 29.80 14.47 -1.05
CA ALA A 88 29.61 13.86 0.27
C ALA A 88 28.13 13.54 0.55
N TYR A 89 27.24 14.50 0.29
CA TYR A 89 25.80 14.32 0.46
C TYR A 89 25.25 13.24 -0.47
N PHE A 90 25.70 13.18 -1.73
CA PHE A 90 25.32 12.14 -2.67
C PHE A 90 25.67 10.75 -2.13
N LEU A 91 26.91 10.54 -1.70
CA LEU A 91 27.37 9.25 -1.17
C LEU A 91 26.61 8.85 0.09
N GLU A 92 26.35 9.80 0.99
CA GLU A 92 25.55 9.58 2.19
C GLU A 92 24.13 9.14 1.84
N GLN A 93 23.47 9.83 0.91
CA GLN A 93 22.11 9.51 0.51
C GLN A 93 22.03 8.16 -0.22
N VAL A 94 22.98 7.83 -1.10
CA VAL A 94 23.00 6.51 -1.76
C VAL A 94 23.19 5.40 -0.74
N SER A 95 24.14 5.55 0.20
CA SER A 95 24.37 4.59 1.28
C SER A 95 23.13 4.38 2.15
N ASN A 96 22.45 5.48 2.54
CA ASN A 96 21.21 5.42 3.32
C ASN A 96 20.08 4.73 2.53
N GLY A 97 19.92 5.04 1.24
CA GLY A 97 18.92 4.43 0.37
C GLY A 97 19.15 2.93 0.20
N GLU A 98 20.40 2.50 0.03
CA GLU A 98 20.77 1.08 -0.06
C GLU A 98 20.53 0.34 1.26
N LEU A 99 20.87 0.94 2.40
CA LEU A 99 20.63 0.34 3.72
C LEU A 99 19.14 0.13 3.99
N LEU A 100 18.33 1.16 3.73
CA LEU A 100 16.87 1.11 3.90
C LEU A 100 16.21 0.16 2.89
N GLY A 101 16.74 0.10 1.66
CA GLY A 101 16.27 -0.78 0.59
C GLY A 101 16.60 -2.26 0.83
N ALA A 102 17.76 -2.58 1.41
CA ALA A 102 18.14 -3.95 1.75
C ALA A 102 17.20 -4.58 2.79
N ASP A 103 16.70 -3.77 3.72
CA ASP A 103 15.77 -4.20 4.77
C ASP A 103 14.35 -4.50 4.26
N HIS A 104 13.95 -3.94 3.11
CA HIS A 104 12.65 -4.16 2.49
C HIS A 104 12.43 -5.66 2.15
N HIS A 105 13.45 -6.34 1.65
CA HIS A 105 13.36 -7.76 1.28
C HIS A 105 13.21 -8.71 2.48
N ARG A 106 13.57 -8.29 3.70
CA ARG A 106 13.51 -9.14 4.91
C ARG A 106 12.12 -9.15 5.56
N THR A 107 11.27 -8.18 5.24
CA THR A 107 9.99 -7.92 5.95
C THR A 107 8.75 -8.12 5.09
N THR A 108 8.87 -8.78 3.92
CA THR A 108 7.71 -9.16 3.09
C THR A 108 6.75 -10.12 3.80
N ASN A 109 7.19 -10.80 4.87
CA ASN A 109 6.43 -11.85 5.56
C ASN A 109 5.85 -11.41 6.92
N SER A 110 6.07 -10.17 7.38
CA SER A 110 5.56 -9.71 8.67
C SER A 110 5.43 -8.19 8.69
N VAL A 111 4.19 -7.71 8.80
CA VAL A 111 3.77 -6.31 8.95
C VAL A 111 3.84 -5.46 7.67
N VAL A 112 2.68 -5.37 6.98
CA VAL A 112 2.42 -4.57 5.77
C VAL A 112 2.58 -3.06 5.98
N HIS A 113 2.57 -2.56 7.23
CA HIS A 113 2.56 -1.12 7.49
C HIS A 113 3.96 -0.50 7.64
N THR A 114 4.98 -1.24 8.10
CA THR A 114 6.34 -0.70 8.34
C THR A 114 7.24 -0.79 7.10
N THR A 115 6.97 -1.74 6.20
CA THR A 115 7.70 -1.93 4.94
C THR A 115 7.45 -0.83 3.92
N ALA A 116 6.21 -0.33 3.86
CA ALA A 116 5.84 0.81 3.04
C ALA A 116 6.60 2.07 3.47
N THR A 117 6.76 2.28 4.78
CA THR A 117 7.50 3.44 5.32
C THR A 117 8.98 3.40 4.95
N LYS A 118 9.65 2.24 5.10
CA LYS A 118 11.07 2.10 4.72
C LYS A 118 11.31 2.25 3.22
N ALA A 119 10.40 1.74 2.38
CA ALA A 119 10.50 1.89 0.93
C ALA A 119 10.36 3.37 0.52
N VAL A 120 9.47 4.13 1.17
CA VAL A 120 9.32 5.58 0.96
C VAL A 120 10.57 6.34 1.42
N GLU A 121 11.15 6.00 2.57
CA GLU A 121 12.38 6.62 3.07
C GLU A 121 13.59 6.30 2.16
N ALA A 122 13.71 5.07 1.68
CA ALA A 122 14.74 4.70 0.71
C ALA A 122 14.60 5.49 -0.60
N ALA A 123 13.38 5.58 -1.14
CA ALA A 123 13.09 6.38 -2.33
C ALA A 123 13.42 7.86 -2.11
N LEU A 124 13.14 8.41 -0.92
CA LEU A 124 13.47 9.79 -0.58
C LEU A 124 14.98 10.04 -0.61
N SER A 125 15.79 9.11 -0.09
CA SER A 125 17.25 9.18 -0.18
C SER A 125 17.74 9.14 -1.64
N PHE A 126 17.19 8.26 -2.49
CA PHE A 126 17.54 8.26 -3.92
C PHE A 126 17.09 9.53 -4.66
N TYR A 127 15.94 10.10 -4.30
CA TYR A 127 15.50 11.40 -4.81
C TYR A 127 16.48 12.52 -4.42
N ARG A 128 16.92 12.55 -3.15
CA ARG A 128 17.93 13.51 -2.66
C ARG A 128 19.26 13.36 -3.38
N ALA A 129 19.68 12.13 -3.68
CA ALA A 129 20.88 11.86 -4.48
C ALA A 129 20.73 12.38 -5.93
N LEU A 130 19.58 12.15 -6.58
CA LEU A 130 19.29 12.67 -7.93
C LEU A 130 19.35 14.20 -7.99
N LYS A 131 18.97 14.88 -6.91
CA LYS A 131 18.97 16.36 -6.83
C LYS A 131 20.34 17.00 -6.87
N VAL A 132 21.33 16.33 -6.29
CA VAL A 132 22.70 16.86 -6.22
C VAL A 132 23.59 16.36 -7.36
N TYR A 133 23.12 15.37 -8.12
CA TYR A 133 23.88 14.75 -9.21
C TYR A 133 23.86 15.60 -10.50
N PRO A 134 25.01 15.78 -11.18
CA PRO A 134 25.08 16.62 -12.38
C PRO A 134 24.24 16.13 -13.57
N THR A 135 24.14 14.81 -13.77
CA THR A 135 23.41 14.17 -14.88
C THR A 135 22.38 13.14 -14.39
N PRO A 136 21.23 13.57 -13.83
CA PRO A 136 20.27 12.66 -13.18
C PRO A 136 19.72 11.56 -14.11
N GLY A 137 19.75 11.77 -15.43
CA GLY A 137 19.35 10.79 -16.44
C GLY A 137 20.26 9.56 -16.54
N ASP A 138 21.56 9.69 -16.23
CA ASP A 138 22.46 8.53 -16.23
C ASP A 138 22.27 7.71 -14.94
N LEU A 139 22.07 8.43 -13.83
CA LEU A 139 21.89 7.84 -12.51
C LEU A 139 20.61 7.00 -12.41
N ILE A 140 19.50 7.44 -13.01
CA ILE A 140 18.27 6.64 -13.05
C ILE A 140 18.45 5.33 -13.82
N GLY A 141 19.29 5.31 -14.87
CA GLY A 141 19.59 4.10 -15.64
C GLY A 141 20.44 3.08 -14.86
N ILE A 142 21.15 3.51 -13.81
CA ILE A 142 21.81 2.62 -12.87
C ILE A 142 20.79 2.09 -11.86
N TYR A 143 19.95 2.96 -11.29
CA TYR A 143 18.93 2.57 -10.33
C TYR A 143 17.93 1.58 -10.89
N ASP A 144 17.54 1.70 -12.15
CA ASP A 144 16.67 0.73 -12.84
C ASP A 144 17.23 -0.71 -12.81
N LYS A 145 18.56 -0.86 -12.70
CA LYS A 145 19.24 -2.16 -12.68
C LYS A 145 19.55 -2.67 -11.27
N THR A 146 19.75 -1.78 -10.31
CA THR A 146 20.29 -2.13 -8.99
C THR A 146 19.28 -2.01 -7.86
N VAL A 147 18.25 -1.17 -8.01
CA VAL A 147 17.25 -0.88 -6.97
C VAL A 147 16.01 -1.74 -7.19
N ALA A 148 15.40 -2.18 -6.10
CA ALA A 148 14.18 -3.00 -6.16
C ALA A 148 13.00 -2.23 -6.76
N LYS A 149 12.22 -2.92 -7.61
CA LYS A 149 11.04 -2.40 -8.31
C LYS A 149 10.13 -1.53 -7.43
N PRO A 150 9.67 -1.96 -6.23
CA PRO A 150 8.76 -1.15 -5.40
C PRO A 150 9.30 0.22 -4.96
N ILE A 151 10.62 0.36 -4.83
CA ILE A 151 11.26 1.64 -4.47
C ILE A 151 11.30 2.57 -5.70
N LEU A 152 11.50 2.00 -6.89
CA LEU A 152 11.47 2.74 -8.15
C LEU A 152 10.08 3.30 -8.46
N ASP A 153 8.99 2.58 -8.16
CA ASP A 153 7.61 3.08 -8.31
C ASP A 153 7.40 4.36 -7.49
N ILE A 154 7.84 4.35 -6.24
CA ILE A 154 7.71 5.49 -5.32
C ILE A 154 8.60 6.64 -5.80
N LEU A 155 9.84 6.34 -6.21
CA LEU A 155 10.76 7.32 -6.76
C LEU A 155 10.20 8.00 -8.02
N ALA A 156 9.58 7.24 -8.91
CA ALA A 156 8.92 7.76 -10.10
C ALA A 156 7.77 8.72 -9.74
N GLU A 157 6.99 8.41 -8.70
CA GLU A 157 5.97 9.32 -8.19
C GLU A 157 6.58 10.62 -7.63
N MET A 158 7.69 10.54 -6.89
CA MET A 158 8.42 11.72 -6.39
C MET A 158 8.94 12.59 -7.53
N ILE A 159 9.52 11.99 -8.57
CA ILE A 159 10.01 12.69 -9.76
C ILE A 159 8.86 13.33 -10.54
N ALA A 160 7.75 12.62 -10.73
CA ALA A 160 6.59 13.14 -11.44
C ALA A 160 5.97 14.36 -10.73
N TYR A 161 6.02 14.39 -9.40
CA TYR A 161 5.63 15.56 -8.62
C TYR A 161 6.65 16.70 -8.72
N ASP A 162 7.95 16.37 -8.79
CA ASP A 162 9.02 17.35 -8.89
C ASP A 162 9.47 17.65 -10.33
N GLY A 163 8.75 18.57 -10.98
CA GLY A 163 9.06 19.02 -12.34
C GLY A 163 10.40 19.75 -12.53
N THR A 164 11.19 19.96 -11.48
CA THR A 164 12.54 20.55 -11.59
C THR A 164 13.61 19.51 -11.96
N LEU A 165 13.33 18.21 -11.78
CA LEU A 165 14.17 17.11 -12.27
C LEU A 165 13.85 16.81 -13.74
N LYS A 166 14.68 17.34 -14.65
CA LYS A 166 14.55 17.05 -16.10
C LYS A 166 15.21 15.71 -16.44
N ILE A 167 14.50 14.62 -16.18
CA ILE A 167 14.90 13.27 -16.61
C ILE A 167 14.35 13.09 -18.03
N GLY A 168 15.22 13.19 -19.04
CA GLY A 168 14.79 13.20 -20.44
C GLY A 168 14.10 11.90 -20.86
N ALA A 169 12.79 11.94 -21.13
CA ALA A 169 11.92 10.96 -21.82
C ALA A 169 11.95 9.46 -21.42
N SER A 170 12.98 8.95 -20.74
CA SER A 170 13.13 7.56 -20.32
C SER A 170 12.47 7.25 -18.98
N GLY A 171 12.20 8.27 -18.15
CA GLY A 171 11.48 8.12 -16.88
C GLY A 171 9.97 7.85 -17.02
N ALA A 172 9.42 7.89 -18.24
CA ALA A 172 8.00 7.65 -18.51
C ALA A 172 7.64 6.16 -18.74
N SER A 173 8.62 5.25 -18.73
CA SER A 173 8.36 3.82 -18.93
C SER A 173 7.78 3.13 -17.70
N TYR A 174 7.73 3.82 -16.55
CA TYR A 174 7.15 3.26 -15.35
C TYR A 174 5.65 3.57 -15.29
N GLY A 175 4.89 2.87 -16.14
CA GLY A 175 3.44 2.82 -16.03
C GLY A 175 3.09 2.17 -14.70
N GLY A 176 2.57 2.96 -13.76
CA GLY A 176 1.87 2.41 -12.59
C GLY A 176 0.84 1.36 -13.02
N PRO A 177 0.42 0.47 -12.11
CA PRO A 177 -0.33 -0.74 -12.46
C PRO A 177 -1.43 -0.38 -13.46
N SER A 178 -1.32 -0.99 -14.64
CA SER A 178 -2.25 -0.74 -15.73
C SER A 178 -3.66 -1.12 -15.24
N ASN A 179 -4.70 -0.55 -15.85
CA ASN A 179 -6.07 -0.94 -15.52
C ASN A 179 -6.27 -2.46 -15.63
N ASP A 180 -5.47 -3.13 -16.45
CA ASP A 180 -5.43 -4.58 -16.61
C ASP A 180 -4.81 -5.28 -15.39
N ASP A 181 -3.71 -4.77 -14.82
CA ASP A 181 -3.11 -5.30 -13.58
C ASP A 181 -4.05 -5.12 -12.38
N VAL A 182 -4.74 -3.98 -12.31
CA VAL A 182 -5.76 -3.72 -11.27
C VAL A 182 -6.96 -4.65 -11.48
N ALA A 183 -7.37 -4.91 -12.73
CA ALA A 183 -8.45 -5.84 -13.04
C ALA A 183 -8.05 -7.31 -12.79
N GLU A 184 -6.78 -7.67 -12.94
CA GLU A 184 -6.24 -8.99 -12.62
C GLU A 184 -6.16 -9.21 -11.11
N MET A 185 -5.68 -8.21 -10.36
CA MET A 185 -5.67 -8.24 -8.89
C MET A 185 -7.09 -8.27 -8.31
N MET A 186 -8.05 -7.59 -8.94
CA MET A 186 -9.47 -7.68 -8.60
C MET A 186 -10.08 -9.05 -8.94
N ARG A 187 -9.62 -9.70 -10.02
CA ARG A 187 -9.99 -11.08 -10.39
C ARG A 187 -9.43 -12.10 -9.41
N GLU A 188 -8.17 -11.95 -8.99
CA GLU A 188 -7.51 -12.83 -8.02
C GLU A 188 -8.14 -12.71 -6.62
N MET A 189 -8.60 -11.51 -6.24
CA MET A 189 -9.38 -11.30 -5.01
C MET A 189 -10.86 -11.75 -5.11
N GLY A 190 -11.27 -12.40 -6.19
CA GLY A 190 -12.61 -13.00 -6.33
C GLY A 190 -13.76 -11.99 -6.40
N ILE A 191 -13.47 -10.71 -6.65
CA ILE A 191 -14.48 -9.66 -6.79
C ILE A 191 -14.92 -9.63 -8.25
N SER A 192 -15.96 -10.41 -8.57
CA SER A 192 -16.57 -10.40 -9.90
C SER A 192 -17.16 -9.02 -10.22
N GLY A 193 -16.62 -8.37 -11.27
CA GLY A 193 -17.17 -7.15 -11.85
C GLY A 193 -18.54 -7.41 -12.52
N PRO A 194 -19.41 -6.39 -12.61
CA PRO A 194 -20.71 -6.56 -13.25
C PRO A 194 -20.54 -6.58 -14.77
N GLY A 195 -20.85 -7.73 -15.38
CA GLY A 195 -21.27 -7.85 -16.77
C GLY A 195 -20.17 -7.76 -17.82
N LEU A 196 -19.73 -8.92 -18.29
CA LEU A 196 -19.74 -9.25 -19.71
C LEU A 196 -20.29 -10.69 -19.79
N ASP A 197 -21.30 -10.83 -20.64
CA ASP A 197 -22.18 -11.97 -20.94
C ASP A 197 -23.35 -12.25 -19.96
#